data_AF-A0A399ZPE7-F1
#
_entry.id   AF-A0A399ZPE7-F1
#
_cell.length_a   1.000
_cell.length_b   1.000
_cell.length_c   1.000
_cell.angle_alpha   90.00
_cell.angle_beta   90.00
_cell.angle_gamma   90.00
#
_symmetry.space_group_name_H-M   'P 1'
#
loop_
_entity.id
_entity.type
_entity.pdbx_description
1 polymer ?
#
loop_
_entity_poly.entity_id
_entity_poly.type
_entity_poly.pdbx_seq_one_letter_code
_entity_poly.pdbx_strand_id
1 'polypeptide(L)'
;MKIFSLPRRLSWFVLLTLLTLPALSPLFSPTPTRSADGLLHLYRLVQLDALWRDGIFFTRWLPDLAFGYGMPLFNYYAPLVYYLTTPLHWVGVPFPLALNLSLAAALYVGAVGMFYFARALLEQLADFSQADAAQTNLNPGALMAALAYLYAPYLLFNALSRANLAEQWALAFAPFALWRFFALAQKPTALNWALAVFFFAAVTLSHNVTSFLFAPVLLLFSAACVASRAHNARNEANAWRIMPTALALLAAFGVALGLAAFFWLPALTERAFVQIARVMVTPDFDYRFHFVAPAELIALLPRADTGRLNPTFPNTLGVVQILLASLGMLLLARKFRSRRALPWGALALSACGLVVLMLSFSQPIWDHLALLSFIQLPMRLR
;
A
#
# COMPACT_ATOMS: atom_id res chain seq x y z
N MET A 1 -2.56 44.80 10.60
CA MET A 1 -1.79 43.76 9.88
C MET A 1 -2.73 42.58 9.60
N LYS A 2 -3.29 42.47 8.39
CA LYS A 2 -4.07 41.28 7.99
C LYS A 2 -3.07 40.19 7.63
N ILE A 3 -2.78 39.30 8.58
CA ILE A 3 -2.00 38.09 8.32
C ILE A 3 -2.77 37.29 7.26
N PHE A 4 -2.12 36.96 6.15
CA PHE A 4 -2.68 36.19 5.04
C PHE A 4 -3.35 34.92 5.57
N SER A 5 -4.68 34.90 5.61
CA SER A 5 -5.43 33.69 5.93
C SER A 5 -5.34 32.74 4.73
N LEU A 6 -4.44 31.77 4.79
CA LEU A 6 -4.40 30.67 3.81
C LEU A 6 -5.80 30.01 3.75
N PRO A 7 -6.30 29.65 2.55
CA PRO A 7 -7.52 28.87 2.43
C PRO A 7 -7.45 27.63 3.33
N ARG A 8 -8.47 27.36 4.15
CA ARG A 8 -8.45 26.27 5.16
C ARG A 8 -8.16 24.86 4.60
N ARG A 9 -8.31 24.64 3.29
CA ARG A 9 -7.86 23.39 2.63
C ARG A 9 -6.34 23.34 2.51
N LEU A 10 -5.73 24.46 2.15
CA LEU A 10 -4.29 24.62 2.04
C LEU A 10 -3.61 24.44 3.41
N SER A 11 -4.25 24.87 4.51
CA SER A 11 -3.68 24.71 5.86
C SER A 11 -3.49 23.25 6.30
N TRP A 12 -4.38 22.32 5.91
CA TRP A 12 -4.21 20.90 6.25
C TRP A 12 -3.18 20.19 5.38
N PHE A 13 -3.08 20.54 4.09
CA PHE A 13 -2.00 20.03 3.26
C PHE A 13 -0.65 20.51 3.76
N VAL A 14 -0.56 21.78 4.15
CA VAL A 14 0.63 22.32 4.80
C VAL A 14 0.92 21.57 6.09
N LEU A 15 -0.08 21.39 6.97
CA LEU A 15 0.13 20.68 8.24
C LEU A 15 0.52 19.21 8.03
N LEU A 16 -0.17 18.46 7.17
CA LEU A 16 0.18 17.08 6.82
C LEU A 16 1.61 17.04 6.29
N THR A 17 1.96 17.93 5.36
CA THR A 17 3.31 18.00 4.80
C THR A 17 4.35 18.25 5.89
N LEU A 18 4.16 19.27 6.74
CA LEU A 18 5.04 19.56 7.86
C LEU A 18 5.20 18.38 8.82
N LEU A 19 4.11 17.67 9.13
CA LEU A 19 4.12 16.51 10.01
C LEU A 19 4.69 15.25 9.35
N THR A 20 4.78 15.21 8.02
CA THR A 20 5.49 14.13 7.30
C THR A 20 7.00 14.34 7.26
N LEU A 21 7.47 15.59 7.30
CA LEU A 21 8.90 15.92 7.14
C LEU A 21 9.84 15.13 8.07
N PRO A 22 9.55 14.89 9.35
CA PRO A 22 10.44 14.11 10.21
C PRO A 22 10.68 12.69 9.66
N ALA A 23 9.63 12.01 9.20
CA ALA A 23 9.73 10.66 8.61
C ALA A 23 10.48 10.66 7.27
N LEU A 24 10.35 11.73 6.48
CA LEU A 24 10.98 11.84 5.15
C LEU A 24 12.44 12.31 5.22
N SER A 25 12.80 13.07 6.26
CA SER A 25 14.08 13.76 6.37
C SER A 25 15.33 12.88 6.14
N PRO A 26 15.39 11.59 6.58
CA PRO A 26 16.57 10.76 6.33
C PRO A 26 16.79 10.46 4.84
N LEU A 27 15.73 10.53 4.03
CA LEU A 27 15.74 10.24 2.59
C LEU A 27 16.10 11.46 1.73
N PHE A 28 16.38 12.62 2.33
CA PHE A 28 16.93 13.76 1.59
C PHE A 28 18.45 13.76 1.50
N SER A 29 19.10 12.72 2.04
CA SER A 29 20.53 12.51 1.87
C SER A 29 20.87 12.19 0.40
N PRO A 30 21.94 12.78 -0.17
CA PRO A 30 22.42 12.42 -1.50
C PRO A 30 23.13 11.07 -1.54
N THR A 31 23.45 10.48 -0.38
CA THR A 31 23.99 9.13 -0.28
C THR A 31 22.86 8.10 -0.20
N PRO A 32 23.00 6.92 -0.82
CA PRO A 32 21.97 5.89 -0.73
C PRO A 32 21.83 5.45 0.73
N THR A 33 20.59 5.29 1.22
CA THR A 33 20.34 4.75 2.56
C THR A 33 20.94 3.35 2.66
N ARG A 34 21.73 3.11 3.71
CA ARG A 34 22.21 1.76 4.04
C ARG A 34 20.99 0.89 4.30
N SER A 35 20.74 -0.03 3.39
CA SER A 35 19.51 -0.82 3.36
C SER A 35 19.74 -2.18 2.72
N ALA A 36 18.83 -3.12 2.97
CA ALA A 36 18.91 -4.48 2.45
C ALA A 36 18.78 -4.54 0.91
N ASP A 37 17.79 -3.85 0.35
CA ASP A 37 17.42 -3.95 -1.08
C ASP A 37 17.89 -2.72 -1.90
N GLY A 38 18.37 -1.64 -1.26
CA GLY A 38 18.60 -0.36 -1.92
C GLY A 38 19.59 -0.40 -3.09
N LEU A 39 20.72 -1.10 -2.94
CA LEU A 39 21.69 -1.27 -4.04
C LEU A 39 21.11 -2.05 -5.21
N LEU A 40 20.26 -3.06 -4.96
CA LEU A 40 19.59 -3.82 -6.01
C LEU A 40 18.68 -2.90 -6.83
N HIS A 41 17.92 -2.02 -6.17
CA HIS A 41 17.09 -1.04 -6.86
C HIS A 41 17.92 -0.01 -7.63
N LEU A 42 19.04 0.43 -7.06
CA LEU A 42 19.94 1.38 -7.72
C LEU A 42 20.48 0.84 -9.04
N TYR A 43 20.99 -0.39 -9.07
CA TYR A 43 21.51 -1.01 -10.30
C TYR A 43 20.43 -1.16 -11.37
N ARG A 44 19.19 -1.48 -10.98
CA ARG A 44 18.06 -1.58 -11.89
C ARG A 44 17.67 -0.24 -12.51
N LEU A 45 17.78 0.86 -11.76
CA LEU A 45 17.54 2.22 -12.28
C LEU A 45 18.60 2.61 -13.30
N VAL A 46 19.88 2.36 -13.00
CA VAL A 46 20.99 2.61 -13.93
C VAL A 46 20.81 1.80 -15.22
N GLN A 47 20.44 0.52 -15.11
CA GLN A 47 20.18 -0.31 -16.27
C GLN A 47 19.01 0.20 -17.12
N LEU A 48 17.91 0.59 -16.49
CA LEU A 48 16.74 1.10 -17.20
C LEU A 48 17.07 2.39 -17.95
N ASP A 49 17.83 3.30 -17.33
CA ASP A 49 18.29 4.53 -17.97
C ASP A 49 19.18 4.26 -19.19
N ALA A 50 20.13 3.32 -19.10
CA ALA A 50 20.95 2.92 -20.24
C ALA A 50 20.10 2.40 -21.40
N LEU A 51 19.16 1.50 -21.13
CA LEU A 51 18.24 0.96 -22.14
C LEU A 51 17.39 2.05 -22.80
N TRP A 52 16.92 3.03 -22.02
CA TRP A 52 16.15 4.16 -22.55
C TRP A 52 16.99 5.06 -23.48
N ARG A 53 18.26 5.30 -23.15
CA ARG A 53 19.20 6.03 -24.02
C ARG A 53 19.43 5.31 -25.35
N ASP A 54 19.37 3.99 -25.34
CA ASP A 54 19.48 3.14 -26.54
C ASP A 54 18.14 2.98 -27.30
N GLY A 55 17.07 3.69 -26.88
CA GLY A 55 15.76 3.64 -27.53
C GLY A 55 14.90 2.42 -27.14
N ILE A 56 15.31 1.65 -26.12
CA ILE A 56 14.57 0.50 -25.60
C ILE A 56 13.72 0.95 -24.40
N PHE A 57 12.51 1.42 -24.70
CA PHE A 57 11.62 1.97 -23.67
C PHE A 57 10.93 0.93 -22.79
N PHE A 58 10.85 -0.33 -23.21
CA PHE A 58 10.38 -1.42 -22.37
C PHE A 58 11.11 -2.71 -22.75
N THR A 59 11.60 -3.44 -21.74
CA THR A 59 12.24 -4.73 -21.92
C THR A 59 11.81 -5.70 -20.82
N ARG A 60 11.80 -6.99 -21.12
CA ARG A 60 11.71 -8.06 -20.12
C ARG A 60 13.09 -8.46 -19.59
N TRP A 61 14.15 -8.13 -20.33
CA TRP A 61 15.52 -8.58 -20.11
C TRP A 61 16.46 -7.40 -19.84
N LEU A 62 17.22 -7.48 -18.75
CA LEU A 62 18.20 -6.48 -18.34
C LEU A 62 19.60 -7.05 -18.58
N PRO A 63 20.33 -6.61 -19.62
CA PRO A 63 21.53 -7.31 -20.11
C PRO A 63 22.73 -7.25 -19.17
N ASP A 64 22.97 -6.14 -18.46
CA ASP A 64 24.19 -6.03 -17.64
C ASP A 64 24.01 -6.56 -16.20
N LEU A 65 22.79 -6.96 -15.83
CA LEU A 65 22.55 -7.63 -14.56
C LEU A 65 23.11 -9.06 -14.55
N ALA A 66 23.24 -9.64 -13.36
CA ALA A 66 23.81 -10.97 -13.16
C ALA A 66 25.21 -11.12 -13.80
N PHE A 67 26.14 -10.20 -13.49
CA PHE A 67 27.51 -10.21 -14.01
C PHE A 67 27.61 -10.14 -15.55
N GLY A 68 26.65 -9.49 -16.21
CA GLY A 68 26.63 -9.37 -17.68
C GLY A 68 26.02 -10.56 -18.42
N TYR A 69 25.56 -11.60 -17.72
CA TYR A 69 24.80 -12.68 -18.34
C TYR A 69 23.37 -12.27 -18.70
N GLY A 70 22.88 -11.20 -18.10
CA GLY A 70 21.52 -10.71 -18.24
C GLY A 70 20.53 -11.40 -17.31
N MET A 71 19.42 -10.70 -17.04
CA MET A 71 18.37 -11.18 -16.14
C MET A 71 16.99 -10.85 -16.70
N PRO A 72 16.03 -11.79 -16.73
CA PRO A 72 14.65 -11.54 -17.16
C PRO A 72 13.83 -10.82 -16.07
N LEU A 73 14.39 -9.74 -15.51
CA LEU A 73 13.89 -9.14 -14.28
C LEU A 73 12.45 -8.63 -14.43
N PHE A 74 12.15 -7.83 -15.46
CA PHE A 74 10.81 -7.29 -15.65
C PHE A 74 9.79 -8.32 -16.17
N ASN A 75 10.22 -9.57 -16.39
CA ASN A 75 9.30 -10.68 -16.60
C ASN A 75 8.70 -11.22 -15.29
N TYR A 76 9.43 -11.12 -14.18
CA TYR A 76 9.03 -11.69 -12.87
C TYR A 76 8.97 -10.67 -11.73
N TYR A 77 9.48 -9.45 -11.95
CA TYR A 77 9.50 -8.36 -10.99
C TYR A 77 8.77 -7.14 -11.57
N ALA A 78 7.89 -6.54 -10.78
CA ALA A 78 6.96 -5.53 -11.27
C ALA A 78 7.69 -4.23 -11.71
N PRO A 79 7.39 -3.68 -12.91
CA PRO A 79 8.25 -2.68 -13.53
C PRO A 79 7.96 -1.23 -13.11
N LEU A 80 6.73 -0.89 -12.71
CA LEU A 80 6.24 0.50 -12.67
C LEU A 80 7.15 1.45 -11.90
N VAL A 81 7.66 1.01 -10.75
CA VAL A 81 8.44 1.86 -9.84
C VAL A 81 9.75 2.38 -10.45
N TYR A 82 10.34 1.64 -11.39
CA TYR A 82 11.56 2.07 -12.07
C TYR A 82 11.24 3.16 -13.10
N TYR A 83 10.09 3.06 -13.78
CA TYR A 83 9.58 4.09 -14.69
C TYR A 83 9.10 5.35 -13.97
N LEU A 84 8.71 5.25 -12.70
CA LEU A 84 8.39 6.42 -11.87
C LEU A 84 9.65 7.12 -11.34
N THR A 85 10.70 6.35 -11.03
CA THR A 85 11.90 6.88 -10.38
C THR A 85 12.92 7.43 -11.37
N THR A 86 13.17 6.73 -12.47
CA THR A 86 14.21 7.09 -13.45
C THR A 86 14.07 8.50 -14.04
N PRO A 87 12.85 9.03 -14.28
CA PRO A 87 12.69 10.42 -14.74
C PRO A 87 13.28 11.49 -13.82
N LEU A 88 13.42 11.22 -12.52
CA LEU A 88 14.11 12.13 -11.59
C LEU A 88 15.58 12.30 -11.99
N HIS A 89 16.21 11.24 -12.50
CA HIS A 89 17.60 11.32 -12.97
C HIS A 89 17.75 12.20 -14.21
N TRP A 90 16.79 12.14 -15.14
CA TRP A 90 16.83 12.92 -16.38
C TRP A 90 16.78 14.43 -16.18
N VAL A 91 16.24 14.89 -15.05
CA VAL A 91 16.27 16.32 -14.65
C VAL A 91 17.51 16.70 -13.84
N GLY A 92 18.53 15.84 -13.80
CA GLY A 92 19.84 16.11 -13.20
C GLY A 92 20.03 15.56 -11.77
N VAL A 93 19.08 14.82 -11.22
CA VAL A 93 19.23 14.22 -9.88
C VAL A 93 20.15 12.99 -9.94
N PRO A 94 21.18 12.86 -9.09
CA PRO A 94 21.98 11.64 -9.04
C PRO A 94 21.14 10.41 -8.67
N PHE A 95 21.39 9.24 -9.26
CA PHE A 95 20.61 8.02 -9.01
C PHE A 95 20.39 7.67 -7.54
N PRO A 96 21.40 7.77 -6.64
CA PRO A 96 21.18 7.48 -5.22
C PRO A 96 20.16 8.42 -4.58
N LEU A 97 20.22 9.71 -4.90
CA LEU A 97 19.24 10.69 -4.44
C LEU A 97 17.87 10.46 -5.10
N ALA A 98 17.83 10.11 -6.38
CA ALA A 98 16.58 9.79 -7.06
C ALA A 98 15.85 8.60 -6.40
N LEU A 99 16.59 7.56 -6.01
CA LEU A 99 16.05 6.42 -5.25
C LEU A 99 15.47 6.88 -3.91
N ASN A 100 16.24 7.64 -3.11
CA ASN A 100 15.77 8.12 -1.81
C ASN A 100 14.55 9.05 -1.94
N LEU A 101 14.57 9.97 -2.90
CA LEU A 101 13.43 10.86 -3.18
C LEU A 101 12.20 10.09 -3.63
N SER A 102 12.36 8.99 -4.38
CA SER A 102 11.26 8.12 -4.77
C SER A 102 10.65 7.40 -3.57
N LEU A 103 11.47 6.90 -2.63
CA LEU A 103 10.98 6.34 -1.36
C LEU A 103 10.26 7.40 -0.51
N ALA A 104 10.79 8.62 -0.45
CA ALA A 104 10.17 9.72 0.28
C ALA A 104 8.84 10.12 -0.35
N ALA A 105 8.78 10.18 -1.69
CA ALA A 105 7.56 10.43 -2.44
C ALA A 105 6.52 9.33 -2.18
N ALA A 106 6.90 8.05 -2.19
CA ALA A 106 6.00 6.95 -1.89
C ALA A 106 5.40 7.05 -0.47
N LEU A 107 6.22 7.36 0.55
CA LEU A 107 5.73 7.61 1.92
C LEU A 107 4.71 8.76 1.97
N TYR A 108 5.05 9.89 1.35
CA TYR A 108 4.16 11.06 1.32
C TYR A 108 2.86 10.79 0.56
N VAL A 109 2.94 10.19 -0.63
CA VAL A 109 1.80 9.80 -1.46
C VAL A 109 0.89 8.85 -0.68
N GLY A 110 1.45 7.85 0.00
CA GLY A 110 0.68 6.93 0.86
C GLY A 110 -0.07 7.67 1.98
N ALA A 111 0.59 8.59 2.68
CA ALA A 111 -0.05 9.41 3.71
C ALA A 111 -1.20 10.27 3.15
N VAL A 112 -1.00 10.90 2.00
CA VAL A 112 -2.04 11.67 1.31
C VAL A 112 -3.22 10.78 0.89
N GLY A 113 -2.95 9.60 0.33
CA GLY A 113 -3.97 8.64 -0.04
C GLY A 113 -4.80 8.20 1.16
N MET A 114 -4.14 7.90 2.29
CA MET A 114 -4.80 7.52 3.54
C MET A 114 -5.64 8.67 4.11
N PHE A 115 -5.14 9.92 4.06
CA PHE A 115 -5.92 11.09 4.48
C PHE A 115 -7.25 11.17 3.73
N TYR A 116 -7.20 11.08 2.39
CA TYR A 116 -8.41 11.17 1.57
C TYR A 116 -9.35 9.98 1.75
N PHE A 117 -8.80 8.77 1.89
CA PHE A 117 -9.58 7.58 2.18
C PHE A 117 -10.32 7.69 3.50
N ALA A 118 -9.60 7.98 4.59
CA ALA A 118 -10.15 8.10 5.92
C ALA A 118 -11.18 9.23 6.01
N ARG A 119 -10.91 10.37 5.35
CA ARG A 119 -11.86 11.48 5.28
C ARG A 119 -13.18 11.04 4.64
N ALA A 120 -13.13 10.39 3.48
CA ALA A 120 -14.32 9.95 2.77
C ALA A 120 -15.13 8.92 3.60
N LEU A 121 -14.45 8.03 4.31
CA LEU A 121 -15.08 7.00 5.14
C LEU A 121 -15.73 7.60 6.40
N LEU A 122 -15.07 8.58 7.02
CA LEU A 122 -15.59 9.29 8.20
C LEU A 122 -16.74 10.24 7.85
N GLU A 123 -16.70 10.91 6.70
CA GLU A 123 -17.79 11.74 6.19
C GLU A 123 -19.09 10.92 6.05
N GLN A 124 -19.00 9.68 5.58
CA GLN A 124 -20.15 8.76 5.51
C GLN A 124 -20.77 8.47 6.89
N LEU A 125 -19.98 8.48 7.97
CA LEU A 125 -20.46 8.28 9.33
C LEU A 125 -20.99 9.58 9.97
N ALA A 126 -20.51 10.75 9.53
CA ALA A 126 -20.84 12.06 10.11
C ALA A 126 -22.27 12.52 9.79
N ASP A 127 -22.88 12.04 8.69
CA ASP A 127 -24.31 12.21 8.36
C ASP A 127 -25.29 11.75 9.47
N PHE A 128 -24.79 11.16 10.57
CA PHE A 128 -25.57 10.68 11.72
C PHE A 128 -25.51 11.59 12.97
N SER A 129 -24.66 12.63 13.01
CA SER A 129 -24.27 13.30 14.28
C SER A 129 -24.69 14.77 14.45
N GLN A 130 -25.68 15.28 13.71
CA GLN A 130 -26.17 16.68 13.67
C GLN A 130 -25.56 17.56 12.58
N ALA A 131 -26.45 18.36 12.00
CA ALA A 131 -26.23 19.34 10.94
C ALA A 131 -25.33 20.53 11.34
N ASP A 132 -24.92 20.64 12.61
CA ASP A 132 -24.07 21.73 13.10
C ASP A 132 -22.55 21.49 12.85
N ALA A 133 -22.15 20.27 12.48
CA ALA A 133 -20.79 19.98 12.02
C ALA A 133 -20.56 20.37 10.55
N ALA A 134 -21.60 20.79 9.82
CA ALA A 134 -21.51 21.20 8.42
C ALA A 134 -20.63 22.44 8.18
N GLN A 135 -20.24 23.16 9.25
CA GLN A 135 -19.31 24.29 9.18
C GLN A 135 -17.87 23.96 9.58
N THR A 136 -17.59 22.78 10.13
CA THR A 136 -16.24 22.28 10.36
C THR A 136 -15.90 21.19 9.35
N ASN A 137 -15.54 21.60 8.13
CA ASN A 137 -14.87 20.81 7.07
C ASN A 137 -13.47 20.28 7.49
N LEU A 138 -13.29 19.95 8.76
CA LEU A 138 -12.03 19.65 9.44
C LEU A 138 -12.17 18.25 10.02
N ASN A 139 -11.45 17.25 9.48
CA ASN A 139 -11.49 15.90 10.04
C ASN A 139 -10.13 15.53 10.66
N PRO A 140 -9.89 15.89 11.93
CA PRO A 140 -8.65 15.50 12.63
C PRO A 140 -8.46 13.98 12.65
N GLY A 141 -9.54 13.20 12.61
CA GLY A 141 -9.47 11.74 12.46
C GLY A 141 -8.82 11.30 11.15
N ALA A 142 -9.04 12.02 10.04
CA ALA A 142 -8.39 11.73 8.77
C ALA A 142 -6.89 12.06 8.78
N LEU A 143 -6.51 13.18 9.40
CA LEU A 143 -5.09 13.52 9.61
C LEU A 143 -4.42 12.46 10.49
N MET A 144 -5.07 12.09 11.57
CA MET A 144 -4.58 11.07 12.50
C MET A 144 -4.42 9.70 11.83
N ALA A 145 -5.35 9.29 10.97
CA ALA A 145 -5.21 8.08 10.17
C ALA A 145 -4.02 8.15 9.19
N ALA A 146 -3.85 9.28 8.51
CA ALA A 146 -2.71 9.49 7.61
C ALA A 146 -1.36 9.42 8.33
N LEU A 147 -1.26 10.04 9.51
CA LEU A 147 -0.05 9.99 10.33
C LEU A 147 0.17 8.59 10.92
N ALA A 148 -0.87 7.92 11.41
CA ALA A 148 -0.77 6.56 11.92
C ALA A 148 -0.26 5.58 10.85
N TYR A 149 -0.71 5.77 9.60
CA TYR A 149 -0.24 5.02 8.43
C TYR A 149 1.22 5.34 8.07
N LEU A 150 1.57 6.63 7.97
CA LEU A 150 2.93 7.06 7.67
C LEU A 150 3.95 6.55 8.70
N TYR A 151 3.61 6.68 9.98
CA TYR A 151 4.47 6.29 11.10
C TYR A 151 4.28 4.83 11.52
N ALA A 152 3.57 4.02 10.72
CA ALA A 152 3.48 2.59 10.95
C ALA A 152 4.89 1.99 10.93
N PRO A 153 5.28 1.17 11.94
CA PRO A 153 6.62 0.61 12.02
C PRO A 153 7.07 -0.09 10.75
N TYR A 154 6.17 -0.85 10.12
CA TYR A 154 6.47 -1.58 8.88
C TYR A 154 6.77 -0.64 7.71
N LEU A 155 6.00 0.44 7.55
CA LEU A 155 6.16 1.37 6.43
C LEU A 155 7.49 2.14 6.54
N LEU A 156 7.86 2.56 7.75
CA LEU A 156 9.15 3.21 8.01
C LEU A 156 10.32 2.23 7.87
N PHE A 157 10.21 1.02 8.42
CA PHE A 157 11.21 -0.04 8.24
C PHE A 157 11.43 -0.35 6.75
N ASN A 158 10.34 -0.49 5.99
CA ASN A 158 10.40 -0.82 4.58
C ASN A 158 11.09 0.26 3.76
N ALA A 159 10.86 1.54 4.06
CA ALA A 159 11.50 2.65 3.36
C ALA A 159 12.95 2.90 3.82
N LEU A 160 13.23 2.88 5.13
CA LEU A 160 14.48 3.37 5.71
C LEU A 160 15.54 2.29 5.89
N SER A 161 15.14 1.06 6.20
CA SER A 161 16.08 -0.03 6.52
C SER A 161 16.09 -1.12 5.45
N ARG A 162 14.95 -1.39 4.82
CA ARG A 162 14.88 -2.36 3.72
C ARG A 162 15.06 -1.72 2.36
N ALA A 163 14.52 -0.51 2.16
CA ALA A 163 14.45 0.19 0.87
C ALA A 163 13.82 -0.64 -0.26
N ASN A 164 12.81 -1.47 0.05
CA ASN A 164 12.05 -2.18 -1.00
C ASN A 164 11.13 -1.20 -1.72
N LEU A 165 11.66 -0.59 -2.79
CA LEU A 165 11.01 0.46 -3.56
C LEU A 165 9.69 0.01 -4.16
N ALA A 166 9.63 -1.23 -4.65
CA ALA A 166 8.46 -1.82 -5.29
C ALA A 166 7.28 -1.90 -4.32
N GLU A 167 7.52 -2.54 -3.17
CA GLU A 167 6.53 -2.66 -2.11
C GLU A 167 6.12 -1.30 -1.55
N GLN A 168 7.08 -0.38 -1.40
CA GLN A 168 6.80 0.95 -0.87
C GLN A 168 5.80 1.72 -1.73
N TRP A 169 5.93 1.69 -3.06
CA TRP A 169 4.97 2.32 -3.97
C TRP A 169 3.65 1.57 -4.06
N ALA A 170 3.66 0.23 -3.97
CA ALA A 170 2.42 -0.55 -3.90
C ALA A 170 1.61 -0.16 -2.65
N LEU A 171 2.28 -0.02 -1.51
CA LEU A 171 1.68 0.48 -0.27
C LEU A 171 1.22 1.94 -0.44
N ALA A 172 1.98 2.80 -1.12
CA ALA A 172 1.57 4.19 -1.39
C ALA A 172 0.27 4.30 -2.20
N PHE A 173 0.07 3.43 -3.19
CA PHE A 173 -1.13 3.42 -4.04
C PHE A 173 -2.33 2.71 -3.41
N ALA A 174 -2.12 1.78 -2.47
CA ALA A 174 -3.20 1.00 -1.86
C ALA A 174 -4.30 1.85 -1.16
N PRO A 175 -3.97 2.88 -0.35
CA PRO A 175 -4.98 3.77 0.21
C PRO A 175 -5.80 4.54 -0.85
N PHE A 176 -5.18 4.92 -1.97
CA PHE A 176 -5.91 5.53 -3.08
C PHE A 176 -6.84 4.53 -3.76
N ALA A 177 -6.42 3.28 -3.94
CA ALA A 177 -7.30 2.23 -4.46
C ALA A 177 -8.51 2.05 -3.53
N LEU A 178 -8.30 1.90 -2.21
CA LEU A 178 -9.41 1.84 -1.23
C LEU A 178 -10.34 3.06 -1.35
N TRP A 179 -9.78 4.26 -1.43
CA TRP A 179 -10.56 5.47 -1.60
C TRP A 179 -11.40 5.49 -2.87
N ARG A 180 -10.83 5.09 -4.01
CA ARG A 180 -11.53 5.16 -5.30
C ARG A 180 -12.55 4.04 -5.49
N PHE A 181 -12.29 2.85 -4.97
CA PHE A 181 -13.31 1.80 -4.88
C PHE A 181 -14.46 2.21 -3.95
N PHE A 182 -14.16 2.84 -2.81
CA PHE A 182 -15.18 3.42 -1.94
C PHE A 182 -16.00 4.50 -2.68
N ALA A 183 -15.34 5.49 -3.29
CA ALA A 183 -15.98 6.58 -4.01
C ALA A 183 -16.84 6.07 -5.18
N LEU A 184 -16.38 5.05 -5.91
CA LEU A 184 -17.11 4.38 -6.97
C LEU A 184 -18.36 3.66 -6.43
N ALA A 185 -18.23 2.97 -5.30
CA ALA A 185 -19.34 2.29 -4.64
C ALA A 185 -20.43 3.27 -4.18
N GLN A 186 -20.06 4.49 -3.81
CA GLN A 186 -21.02 5.55 -3.45
C GLN A 186 -21.61 6.25 -4.68
N LYS A 187 -20.76 6.61 -5.65
CA LYS A 187 -21.13 7.37 -6.84
C LYS A 187 -20.45 6.77 -8.09
N PRO A 188 -21.16 5.92 -8.86
CA PRO A 188 -20.61 5.27 -10.04
C PRO A 188 -20.47 6.27 -11.19
N THR A 189 -19.32 6.94 -11.25
CA THR A 189 -18.97 7.90 -12.30
C THR A 189 -17.77 7.39 -13.09
N ALA A 190 -17.64 7.81 -14.36
CA ALA A 190 -16.50 7.42 -15.20
C ALA A 190 -15.16 7.81 -14.57
N LEU A 191 -15.06 8.98 -13.92
CA LEU A 191 -13.86 9.42 -13.23
C LEU A 191 -13.51 8.50 -12.04
N ASN A 192 -14.48 8.18 -11.18
CA ASN A 192 -14.22 7.26 -10.06
C ASN A 192 -13.83 5.86 -10.56
N TRP A 193 -14.43 5.41 -11.66
CA TRP A 193 -14.11 4.13 -12.28
C TRP A 193 -12.69 4.12 -12.84
N ALA A 194 -12.32 5.11 -13.65
CA ALA A 194 -11.00 5.24 -14.22
C ALA A 194 -9.91 5.35 -13.14
N LEU A 195 -10.15 6.12 -12.07
CA LEU A 195 -9.21 6.22 -10.96
C LEU A 195 -9.12 4.93 -10.14
N ALA A 196 -10.22 4.20 -9.94
CA ALA A 196 -10.20 2.90 -9.28
C ALA A 196 -9.37 1.88 -10.08
N VAL A 197 -9.58 1.82 -11.40
CA VAL A 197 -8.78 1.01 -12.32
C VAL A 197 -7.31 1.40 -12.24
N PHE A 198 -7.00 2.70 -12.36
CA PHE A 198 -5.63 3.22 -12.36
C PHE A 198 -4.88 2.85 -11.09
N PHE A 199 -5.43 3.14 -9.91
CA PHE A 199 -4.71 2.91 -8.65
C PHE A 199 -4.56 1.42 -8.34
N PHE A 200 -5.55 0.57 -8.66
CA PHE A 200 -5.39 -0.87 -8.44
C PHE A 200 -4.39 -1.48 -9.43
N ALA A 201 -4.40 -1.07 -10.71
CA ALA A 201 -3.37 -1.46 -11.67
C ALA A 201 -1.98 -0.97 -11.22
N ALA A 202 -1.88 0.23 -10.65
CA ALA A 202 -0.63 0.75 -10.10
C ALA A 202 -0.10 -0.07 -8.93
N VAL A 203 -0.97 -0.57 -8.03
CA VAL A 203 -0.56 -1.54 -6.98
C VAL A 203 0.01 -2.81 -7.63
N THR A 204 -0.70 -3.39 -8.59
CA THR A 204 -0.29 -4.63 -9.28
C THR A 204 1.02 -4.48 -10.04
N LEU A 205 1.22 -3.37 -10.74
CA LEU A 205 2.44 -3.08 -11.49
C LEU A 205 3.59 -2.56 -10.60
N SER A 206 3.33 -2.25 -9.32
CA SER A 206 4.35 -1.86 -8.36
C SER A 206 4.92 -3.06 -7.60
N HIS A 207 4.08 -3.96 -7.09
CA HIS A 207 4.54 -5.13 -6.33
C HIS A 207 3.50 -6.26 -6.35
N ASN A 208 3.88 -7.41 -6.91
CA ASN A 208 3.03 -8.59 -7.04
C ASN A 208 2.55 -9.15 -5.70
N VAL A 209 3.45 -9.28 -4.71
CA VAL A 209 3.11 -9.83 -3.38
C VAL A 209 2.11 -8.91 -2.67
N THR A 210 2.37 -7.60 -2.65
CA THR A 210 1.45 -6.63 -2.04
C THR A 210 0.11 -6.64 -2.76
N SER A 211 0.10 -6.70 -4.10
CA SER A 211 -1.14 -6.80 -4.87
C SER A 211 -1.93 -8.07 -4.55
N PHE A 212 -1.26 -9.21 -4.42
CA PHE A 212 -1.88 -10.48 -4.07
C PHE A 212 -2.54 -10.45 -2.68
N LEU A 213 -1.87 -9.83 -1.70
CA LEU A 213 -2.40 -9.64 -0.35
C LEU A 213 -3.51 -8.60 -0.28
N PHE A 214 -3.39 -7.53 -1.05
CA PHE A 214 -4.32 -6.41 -1.03
C PHE A 214 -5.61 -6.66 -1.82
N ALA A 215 -5.56 -7.44 -2.91
CA ALA A 215 -6.72 -7.75 -3.72
C ALA A 215 -7.92 -8.35 -2.93
N PRO A 216 -7.75 -9.40 -2.09
CA PRO A 216 -8.86 -9.93 -1.29
C PRO A 216 -9.39 -8.93 -0.26
N VAL A 217 -8.51 -8.10 0.34
CA VAL A 217 -8.90 -7.02 1.26
C VAL A 217 -9.78 -6.00 0.53
N LEU A 218 -9.36 -5.56 -0.66
CA LEU A 218 -10.08 -4.59 -1.48
C LEU A 218 -11.42 -5.16 -1.98
N LEU A 219 -11.46 -6.46 -2.34
CA LEU A 219 -12.68 -7.15 -2.75
C LEU A 219 -13.69 -7.23 -1.60
N LEU A 220 -13.26 -7.70 -0.43
CA LEU A 220 -14.10 -7.79 0.76
C LEU A 220 -14.62 -6.41 1.17
N PHE A 221 -13.77 -5.39 1.16
CA PHE A 221 -14.14 -4.01 1.42
C PHE A 221 -15.17 -3.48 0.40
N SER A 222 -14.96 -3.73 -0.88
CA SER A 222 -15.87 -3.30 -1.96
C SER A 222 -17.23 -3.99 -1.86
N ALA A 223 -17.24 -5.30 -1.56
CA ALA A 223 -18.45 -6.07 -1.31
C ALA A 223 -19.22 -5.53 -0.10
N ALA A 224 -18.51 -5.18 0.98
CA ALA A 224 -19.11 -4.56 2.16
C ALA A 224 -19.70 -3.17 1.86
N CYS A 225 -19.07 -2.38 0.99
CA CYS A 225 -19.62 -1.10 0.51
C CYS A 225 -20.92 -1.30 -0.28
N VAL A 226 -20.94 -2.26 -1.20
CA VAL A 226 -22.14 -2.61 -1.99
C VAL A 226 -23.25 -3.12 -1.06
N ALA A 227 -22.94 -4.02 -0.13
CA ALA A 227 -23.91 -4.56 0.82
C ALA A 227 -24.49 -3.46 1.74
N SER A 228 -23.64 -2.54 2.20
CA SER A 228 -24.06 -1.38 2.98
C SER A 228 -25.04 -0.48 2.22
N ARG A 229 -24.72 -0.20 0.94
CA ARG A 229 -25.57 0.59 0.07
C ARG A 229 -26.88 -0.13 -0.27
N ALA A 230 -26.82 -1.43 -0.56
CA ALA A 230 -27.98 -2.25 -0.87
C ALA A 230 -28.99 -2.28 0.27
N HIS A 231 -28.50 -2.37 1.51
CA HIS A 231 -29.36 -2.31 2.68
C HIS A 231 -30.06 -0.95 2.82
N ASN A 232 -29.35 0.16 2.64
CA ASN A 232 -29.97 1.49 2.70
C ASN A 232 -31.00 1.69 1.58
N ALA A 233 -30.70 1.20 0.38
CA ALA A 233 -31.57 1.31 -0.78
C ALA A 233 -32.85 0.45 -0.69
N ARG A 234 -32.91 -0.57 0.19
CA ARG A 234 -34.18 -1.30 0.45
C ARG A 234 -35.27 -0.42 1.06
N ASN A 235 -34.87 0.70 1.68
CA ASN A 235 -35.79 1.69 2.23
C ASN A 235 -36.08 2.85 1.25
N GLU A 236 -35.49 2.84 0.04
CA GLU A 236 -35.59 3.92 -0.95
C GLU A 236 -35.97 3.39 -2.35
N ALA A 237 -36.48 4.26 -3.22
CA ALA A 237 -36.85 3.90 -4.61
C ALA A 237 -35.66 3.53 -5.54
N ASN A 238 -34.43 3.51 -5.04
CA ASN A 238 -33.20 3.44 -5.84
C ASN A 238 -32.49 2.06 -5.82
N ALA A 239 -33.17 0.99 -5.37
CA ALA A 239 -32.59 -0.36 -5.30
C ALA A 239 -32.03 -0.88 -6.64
N TRP A 240 -32.61 -0.47 -7.77
CA TRP A 240 -32.13 -0.84 -9.11
C TRP A 240 -30.70 -0.35 -9.41
N ARG A 241 -30.18 0.66 -8.69
CA ARG A 241 -28.81 1.21 -8.90
C ARG A 241 -27.69 0.37 -8.27
N ILE A 242 -28.03 -0.69 -7.51
CA ILE A 242 -27.04 -1.56 -6.85
C ILE A 242 -26.29 -2.42 -7.89
N MET A 243 -27.02 -3.04 -8.83
CA MET A 243 -26.43 -3.94 -9.82
C MET A 243 -25.41 -3.21 -10.73
N PRO A 244 -25.71 -2.03 -11.31
CA PRO A 244 -24.70 -1.27 -12.05
C PRO A 244 -23.46 -0.90 -11.22
N THR A 245 -23.63 -0.64 -9.92
CA THR A 245 -22.50 -0.32 -9.03
C THR A 245 -21.61 -1.54 -8.80
N ALA A 246 -22.20 -2.71 -8.53
CA ALA A 246 -21.46 -3.96 -8.38
C ALA A 246 -20.72 -4.34 -9.66
N LEU A 247 -21.39 -4.22 -10.81
CA LEU A 247 -20.78 -4.45 -12.13
C LEU A 247 -19.64 -3.47 -12.41
N ALA A 248 -19.79 -2.18 -12.08
CA ALA A 248 -18.73 -1.19 -12.24
C ALA A 248 -17.50 -1.51 -11.39
N LEU A 249 -17.69 -1.97 -10.15
CA LEU A 249 -16.58 -2.38 -9.27
C LEU A 249 -15.88 -3.64 -9.80
N LEU A 250 -16.64 -4.67 -10.21
CA LEU A 250 -16.09 -5.89 -10.82
C LEU A 250 -15.35 -5.59 -12.13
N ALA A 251 -15.92 -4.72 -12.96
CA ALA A 251 -15.26 -4.25 -14.18
C ALA A 251 -13.98 -3.47 -13.85
N ALA A 252 -13.96 -2.66 -12.80
CA ALA A 252 -12.75 -1.96 -12.37
C ALA A 252 -11.64 -2.95 -11.96
N PHE A 253 -11.98 -4.00 -11.20
CA PHE A 253 -11.04 -5.09 -10.88
C PHE A 253 -10.52 -5.79 -12.14
N GLY A 254 -11.44 -6.24 -13.01
CA GLY A 254 -11.08 -6.98 -14.22
C GLY A 254 -10.22 -6.16 -15.18
N VAL A 255 -10.57 -4.90 -15.41
CA VAL A 255 -9.81 -4.00 -16.29
C VAL A 255 -8.45 -3.67 -15.69
N ALA A 256 -8.34 -3.42 -14.38
CA ALA A 256 -7.04 -3.19 -13.75
C ALA A 256 -6.10 -4.40 -13.88
N LEU A 257 -6.60 -5.61 -13.67
CA LEU A 257 -5.83 -6.84 -13.89
C LEU A 257 -5.49 -7.03 -15.38
N GLY A 258 -6.41 -6.68 -16.28
CA GLY A 258 -6.19 -6.69 -17.72
C GLY A 258 -5.09 -5.72 -18.15
N LEU A 259 -5.07 -4.50 -17.62
CA LEU A 259 -4.01 -3.51 -17.88
C LEU A 259 -2.64 -3.97 -17.36
N ALA A 260 -2.61 -4.73 -16.27
CA ALA A 260 -1.38 -5.31 -15.73
C ALA A 260 -1.01 -6.67 -16.37
N ALA A 261 -1.82 -7.22 -17.27
CA ALA A 261 -1.67 -8.59 -17.78
C ALA A 261 -0.37 -8.81 -18.55
N PHE A 262 0.15 -7.78 -19.23
CA PHE A 262 1.43 -7.88 -19.92
C PHE A 262 2.59 -8.24 -18.97
N PHE A 263 2.45 -7.94 -17.68
CA PHE A 263 3.42 -8.25 -16.63
C PHE A 263 3.08 -9.58 -15.93
N TRP A 264 1.91 -9.70 -15.30
CA TRP A 264 1.65 -10.84 -14.41
C TRP A 264 1.36 -12.15 -15.16
N LEU A 265 0.76 -12.09 -16.37
CA LEU A 265 0.38 -13.29 -17.11
C LEU A 265 1.61 -14.06 -17.62
N PRO A 266 2.63 -13.41 -18.23
CA PRO A 266 3.90 -14.05 -18.55
C PRO A 266 4.61 -14.59 -17.30
N ALA A 267 4.65 -13.83 -16.20
CA ALA A 267 5.28 -14.28 -14.96
C ALA A 267 4.72 -15.63 -14.45
N LEU A 268 3.42 -15.88 -14.65
CA LEU A 268 2.77 -17.15 -14.29
C LEU A 268 2.96 -18.25 -15.34
N THR A 269 2.74 -17.93 -16.62
CA THR A 269 2.78 -18.91 -17.73
C THR A 269 4.20 -19.37 -18.04
N GLU A 270 5.20 -18.50 -17.84
CA GLU A 270 6.62 -18.76 -18.10
C GLU A 270 7.36 -19.15 -16.81
N ARG A 271 6.65 -19.39 -15.70
CA ARG A 271 7.27 -19.77 -14.42
C ARG A 271 8.15 -21.02 -14.53
N ALA A 272 7.80 -21.96 -15.40
CA ALA A 272 8.55 -23.21 -15.58
C ALA A 272 9.96 -23.00 -16.17
N PHE A 273 10.22 -21.87 -16.84
CA PHE A 273 11.53 -21.55 -17.42
C PHE A 273 12.54 -21.01 -16.39
N VAL A 274 12.09 -20.74 -15.17
CA VAL A 274 12.93 -20.22 -14.09
C VAL A 274 12.83 -21.07 -12.83
N GLN A 275 13.90 -21.03 -12.04
CA GLN A 275 13.99 -21.76 -10.78
C GLN A 275 13.43 -20.92 -9.61
N ILE A 276 12.28 -20.26 -9.78
CA ILE A 276 11.74 -19.31 -8.78
C ILE A 276 11.49 -19.95 -7.42
N ALA A 277 11.19 -21.26 -7.39
CA ALA A 277 10.99 -22.01 -6.15
C ALA A 277 12.27 -22.13 -5.32
N ARG A 278 13.47 -22.02 -5.93
CA ARG A 278 14.74 -22.10 -5.21
C ARG A 278 14.96 -20.97 -4.21
N VAL A 279 14.24 -19.85 -4.37
CA VAL A 279 14.31 -18.74 -3.41
C VAL A 279 13.82 -19.19 -2.02
N MET A 280 12.90 -20.16 -1.94
CA MET A 280 12.34 -20.64 -0.67
C MET A 280 13.11 -21.83 -0.06
N VAL A 281 14.22 -22.27 -0.68
CA VAL A 281 14.99 -23.43 -0.18
C VAL A 281 15.81 -23.06 1.05
N THR A 282 16.29 -21.82 1.13
CA THR A 282 17.04 -21.33 2.29
C THR A 282 16.10 -20.98 3.44
N PRO A 283 16.43 -21.31 4.70
CA PRO A 283 15.61 -20.97 5.86
C PRO A 283 15.24 -19.47 5.95
N ASP A 284 16.08 -18.58 5.42
CA ASP A 284 15.85 -17.13 5.39
C ASP A 284 14.59 -16.70 4.61
N PHE A 285 14.04 -17.58 3.76
CA PHE A 285 12.87 -17.31 2.92
C PHE A 285 11.78 -18.39 3.00
N ASP A 286 11.89 -19.34 3.93
CA ASP A 286 10.82 -20.30 4.24
C ASP A 286 9.98 -19.78 5.41
N TYR A 287 8.70 -19.49 5.15
CA TYR A 287 7.77 -18.90 6.12
C TYR A 287 7.66 -19.67 7.43
N ARG A 288 7.96 -20.98 7.43
CA ARG A 288 7.90 -21.82 8.64
C ARG A 288 8.84 -21.34 9.74
N PHE A 289 9.92 -20.64 9.39
CA PHE A 289 10.88 -20.08 10.34
C PHE A 289 10.61 -18.61 10.70
N HIS A 290 9.61 -17.97 10.08
CA HIS A 290 9.37 -16.52 10.17
C HIS A 290 7.97 -16.13 10.67
N PHE A 291 7.25 -17.07 11.30
CA PHE A 291 6.04 -16.72 12.04
C PHE A 291 6.36 -15.79 13.21
N VAL A 292 5.47 -14.84 13.44
CA VAL A 292 5.67 -13.76 14.41
C VAL A 292 5.17 -14.19 15.78
N ALA A 293 5.98 -13.98 16.82
CA ALA A 293 5.56 -14.23 18.19
C ALA A 293 4.50 -13.19 18.62
N PRO A 294 3.42 -13.56 19.31
CA PRO A 294 2.38 -12.60 19.74
C PRO A 294 2.91 -11.41 20.54
N ALA A 295 3.92 -11.64 21.40
CA ALA A 295 4.56 -10.58 22.18
C ALA A 295 5.33 -9.58 21.29
N GLU A 296 5.80 -10.02 20.12
CA GLU A 296 6.52 -9.17 19.17
C GLU A 296 5.59 -8.18 18.45
N LEU A 297 4.31 -8.55 18.24
CA LEU A 297 3.30 -7.69 17.61
C LEU A 297 3.07 -6.37 18.38
N ILE A 298 3.27 -6.39 19.70
CA ILE A 298 3.10 -5.25 20.60
C ILE A 298 4.45 -4.69 21.10
N ALA A 299 5.57 -5.17 20.59
CA ALA A 299 6.88 -4.73 21.03
C ALA A 299 7.11 -3.25 20.71
N LEU A 300 7.82 -2.55 21.60
CA LEU A 300 8.29 -1.20 21.32
C LEU A 300 9.43 -1.24 20.29
N LEU A 301 9.51 -0.20 19.47
CA LEU A 301 10.63 -0.05 18.55
C LEU A 301 11.92 0.18 19.34
N PRO A 302 13.02 -0.51 18.97
CA PRO A 302 14.31 -0.25 19.59
C PRO A 302 14.80 1.15 19.22
N ARG A 303 15.69 1.71 20.04
CA ARG A 303 16.40 2.95 19.68
C ARG A 303 17.24 2.69 18.44
N ALA A 304 17.29 3.67 17.53
CA ALA A 304 18.14 3.59 16.36
C ALA A 304 19.62 3.50 16.79
N ASP A 305 20.31 2.48 16.29
CA ASP A 305 21.73 2.23 16.54
C ASP A 305 22.45 2.17 15.19
N THR A 306 23.13 3.27 14.85
CA THR A 306 23.84 3.43 13.56
C THR A 306 25.13 2.62 13.48
N GLY A 307 25.60 2.03 14.59
CA GLY A 307 26.78 1.16 14.64
C GLY A 307 26.50 -0.29 14.22
N ARG A 308 25.22 -0.71 14.18
CA ARG A 308 24.86 -2.08 13.79
C ARG A 308 24.86 -2.24 12.27
N LEU A 309 25.55 -3.28 11.80
CA LEU A 309 25.61 -3.62 10.38
C LEU A 309 24.32 -4.29 9.88
N ASN A 310 23.69 -5.13 10.71
CA ASN A 310 22.42 -5.83 10.41
C ASN A 310 21.49 -5.81 11.63
N PRO A 311 20.86 -4.67 11.96
CA PRO A 311 19.94 -4.60 13.09
C PRO A 311 18.69 -5.45 12.83
N THR A 312 18.28 -6.24 13.84
CA THR A 312 16.98 -6.91 13.85
C THR A 312 15.90 -5.92 14.27
N PHE A 313 14.79 -5.90 13.54
CA PHE A 313 13.64 -5.06 13.86
C PHE A 313 12.49 -5.95 14.33
N PRO A 314 11.84 -5.61 15.45
CA PRO A 314 10.69 -6.37 15.90
C PRO A 314 9.57 -6.31 14.85
N ASN A 315 8.87 -7.43 14.70
CA ASN A 315 7.67 -7.56 13.90
C ASN A 315 6.44 -6.89 14.53
N THR A 316 6.62 -5.72 15.13
CA THR A 316 5.58 -4.94 15.81
C THR A 316 4.63 -4.29 14.81
N LEU A 317 3.34 -4.21 15.18
CA LEU A 317 2.32 -3.38 14.52
C LEU A 317 2.39 -1.92 14.98
N GLY A 318 3.10 -1.67 16.09
CA GLY A 318 3.24 -0.36 16.72
C GLY A 318 2.17 -0.13 17.78
N VAL A 319 2.61 0.10 19.02
CA VAL A 319 1.70 0.27 20.17
C VAL A 319 0.73 1.43 19.96
N VAL A 320 1.21 2.54 19.38
CA VAL A 320 0.35 3.70 19.08
C VAL A 320 -0.74 3.29 18.08
N GLN A 321 -0.38 2.65 16.97
CA GLN A 321 -1.31 2.20 15.94
C GLN A 321 -2.37 1.25 16.51
N ILE A 322 -1.96 0.30 17.36
CA ILE A 322 -2.86 -0.62 18.04
C ILE A 322 -3.84 0.12 18.96
N LEU A 323 -3.36 1.09 19.75
CA LEU A 323 -4.22 1.90 20.62
C LEU A 323 -5.22 2.72 19.80
N LEU A 324 -4.78 3.34 18.71
CA LEU A 324 -5.65 4.13 17.83
C LEU A 324 -6.70 3.25 17.13
N ALA A 325 -6.29 2.08 16.62
CA ALA A 325 -7.19 1.12 16.01
C ALA A 325 -8.22 0.59 17.02
N SER A 326 -7.78 0.26 18.24
CA SER A 326 -8.64 -0.24 19.32
C SER A 326 -9.66 0.81 19.77
N LEU A 327 -9.21 2.07 19.93
CA LEU A 327 -10.10 3.19 20.24
C LEU A 327 -11.11 3.41 19.11
N GLY A 328 -10.65 3.39 17.85
CA GLY A 328 -11.50 3.50 16.68
C GLY A 328 -12.56 2.40 16.62
N MET A 329 -12.17 1.15 16.87
CA MET A 329 -13.08 0.00 16.92
C MET A 329 -14.08 0.11 18.07
N LEU A 330 -13.67 0.56 19.27
CA LEU A 330 -14.57 0.75 20.41
C LEU A 330 -15.63 1.83 20.13
N LEU A 331 -15.21 2.96 19.55
CA LEU A 331 -16.11 4.05 19.16
C LEU A 331 -17.07 3.59 18.07
N LEU A 332 -16.58 2.80 17.12
CA LEU A 332 -17.39 2.22 16.06
C LEU A 332 -18.34 1.15 16.61
N ALA A 333 -17.93 0.31 17.57
CA ALA A 333 -18.75 -0.72 18.23
C ALA A 333 -20.01 -0.12 18.85
N ARG A 334 -19.88 1.06 19.46
CA ARG A 334 -21.02 1.84 19.98
C ARG A 334 -21.97 2.32 18.86
N LYS A 335 -21.47 2.48 17.64
CA LYS A 335 -22.22 2.88 16.44
C LYS A 335 -22.59 1.72 15.50
N PHE A 336 -22.13 0.49 15.75
CA PHE A 336 -22.32 -0.70 14.90
C PHE A 336 -23.77 -1.19 14.79
N ARG A 337 -24.73 -0.49 15.43
CA ARG A 337 -26.17 -0.74 15.23
C ARG A 337 -26.66 -0.44 13.80
N SER A 338 -25.84 0.21 12.97
CA SER A 338 -26.16 0.48 11.57
C SER A 338 -25.32 -0.35 10.59
N ARG A 339 -25.97 -0.94 9.57
CA ARG A 339 -25.30 -1.61 8.42
C ARG A 339 -24.45 -0.65 7.57
N ARG A 340 -24.46 0.65 7.87
CA ARG A 340 -23.49 1.65 7.37
C ARG A 340 -22.06 1.43 7.88
N ALA A 341 -21.88 0.67 8.97
CA ALA A 341 -20.57 0.30 9.50
C ALA A 341 -19.93 -0.92 8.80
N LEU A 342 -20.61 -1.58 7.86
CA LEU A 342 -20.09 -2.78 7.18
C LEU A 342 -18.70 -2.57 6.52
N PRO A 343 -18.42 -1.47 5.80
CA PRO A 343 -17.09 -1.27 5.22
C PRO A 343 -15.98 -1.23 6.27
N TRP A 344 -16.25 -0.63 7.42
CA TRP A 344 -15.30 -0.60 8.54
C TRP A 344 -15.10 -1.97 9.17
N GLY A 345 -16.18 -2.74 9.34
CA GLY A 345 -16.11 -4.12 9.81
C GLY A 345 -15.31 -5.01 8.86
N ALA A 346 -15.43 -4.82 7.56
CA ALA A 346 -14.61 -5.52 6.56
C ALA A 346 -13.13 -5.19 6.68
N LEU A 347 -12.75 -3.92 6.91
CA LEU A 347 -11.36 -3.54 7.14
C LEU A 347 -10.82 -4.12 8.45
N ALA A 348 -11.60 -4.05 9.53
CA ALA A 348 -11.21 -4.62 10.82
C ALA A 348 -11.03 -6.15 10.73
N LEU A 349 -11.98 -6.84 10.08
CA LEU A 349 -11.89 -8.27 9.84
C LEU A 349 -10.66 -8.62 8.98
N SER A 350 -10.39 -7.84 7.93
CA SER A 350 -9.21 -8.02 7.09
C SER A 350 -7.92 -7.85 7.89
N ALA A 351 -7.81 -6.80 8.70
CA ALA A 351 -6.66 -6.55 9.56
C ALA A 351 -6.44 -7.69 10.56
N CYS A 352 -7.51 -8.13 11.25
CA CYS A 352 -7.43 -9.29 12.15
C CYS A 352 -7.01 -10.57 11.42
N GLY A 353 -7.55 -10.82 10.22
CA GLY A 353 -7.19 -11.97 9.41
C GLY A 353 -5.72 -11.97 9.00
N LEU A 354 -5.18 -10.82 8.58
CA LEU A 354 -3.76 -10.65 8.26
C LEU A 354 -2.88 -10.88 9.48
N VAL A 355 -3.26 -10.37 10.66
CA VAL A 355 -2.54 -10.63 11.92
C VAL A 355 -2.56 -12.11 12.27
N VAL A 356 -3.69 -12.80 12.12
CA VAL A 356 -3.76 -14.25 12.35
C VAL A 356 -2.82 -15.01 11.42
N LEU A 357 -2.75 -14.63 10.13
CA LEU A 357 -1.84 -15.23 9.15
C LEU A 357 -0.35 -15.00 9.46
N MET A 358 -0.01 -14.05 10.34
CA MET A 358 1.36 -13.87 10.82
C MET A 358 1.75 -14.85 11.93
N LEU A 359 0.79 -15.48 12.60
CA LEU A 359 1.02 -16.34 13.76
C LEU A 359 1.20 -17.79 13.32
N SER A 360 2.00 -18.57 14.08
CA SER A 360 2.27 -19.98 13.79
C SER A 360 1.02 -20.87 13.77
N PHE A 361 -0.04 -20.50 14.50
CA PHE A 361 -1.34 -21.17 14.43
C PHE A 361 -1.92 -21.22 13.01
N SER A 362 -1.58 -20.24 12.16
CA SER A 362 -2.05 -20.20 10.78
C SER A 362 -1.28 -21.10 9.82
N GLN A 363 -0.22 -21.80 10.27
CA GLN A 363 0.61 -22.64 9.42
C GLN A 363 -0.17 -23.60 8.50
N PRO A 364 -1.25 -24.29 8.94
CA PRO A 364 -2.02 -25.15 8.05
C PRO A 364 -2.58 -24.41 6.83
N ILE A 365 -2.95 -23.13 6.97
CA ILE A 365 -3.43 -22.30 5.86
C ILE A 365 -2.29 -22.06 4.84
N TRP A 366 -1.09 -21.77 5.33
CA TRP A 366 0.10 -21.60 4.49
C TRP A 366 0.51 -22.88 3.77
N ASP A 367 0.42 -24.03 4.45
CA ASP A 367 0.74 -25.34 3.89
C ASP A 367 -0.24 -25.74 2.76
N HIS A 368 -1.52 -25.35 2.86
CA HIS A 368 -2.53 -25.66 1.84
C HIS A 368 -2.57 -24.67 0.67
N LEU A 369 -2.26 -23.39 0.90
CA LEU A 369 -2.30 -22.36 -0.14
C LEU A 369 -0.91 -22.14 -0.72
N ALA A 370 -0.58 -22.89 -1.77
CA ALA A 370 0.74 -22.86 -2.42
C ALA A 370 1.23 -21.48 -2.90
N LEU A 371 0.34 -20.50 -3.07
CA LEU A 371 0.72 -19.11 -3.40
C LEU A 371 1.17 -18.31 -2.17
N LEU A 372 0.71 -18.65 -0.96
CA LEU A 372 1.13 -17.98 0.27
C LEU A 372 2.62 -18.20 0.53
N SER A 373 3.16 -19.38 0.23
CA SER A 373 4.60 -19.65 0.43
C SER A 373 5.50 -18.66 -0.32
N PHE A 374 5.07 -18.15 -1.49
CA PHE A 374 5.78 -17.12 -2.25
C PHE A 374 5.83 -15.75 -1.58
N ILE A 375 5.04 -15.51 -0.53
CA ILE A 375 5.18 -14.32 0.33
C ILE A 375 6.48 -14.40 1.13
N GLN A 376 6.98 -15.62 1.41
CA GLN A 376 8.21 -15.97 2.15
C GLN A 376 8.19 -15.59 3.63
N LEU A 377 7.73 -14.38 3.94
CA LEU A 377 7.88 -13.73 5.22
C LEU A 377 6.49 -13.32 5.74
N PRO A 378 5.89 -14.07 6.69
CA PRO A 378 4.60 -13.73 7.28
C PRO A 378 4.57 -12.28 7.81
N MET A 379 5.70 -11.76 8.31
CA MET A 379 5.79 -10.38 8.78
C MET A 379 5.49 -9.28 7.73
N ARG A 380 5.39 -9.62 6.44
CA ARG A 380 4.97 -8.70 5.36
C ARG A 380 3.46 -8.38 5.40
N LEU A 381 2.69 -9.08 6.22
CA LEU A 381 1.24 -8.90 6.38
C LEU A 381 0.83 -7.75 7.34
N ARG A 382 1.80 -7.02 7.90
CA ARG A 382 1.62 -5.99 8.93
C ARG A 382 0.97 -4.69 8.45
#